data_AF-A0A5N6AK76-F1
#
_entry.id   AF-A0A5N6AK76-F1
#
_cell.length_a   1.000
_cell.length_b   1.000
_cell.length_c   1.000
_cell.angle_alpha   90.00
_cell.angle_beta   90.00
_cell.angle_gamma   90.00
#
_symmetry.space_group_name_H-M   'P 1'
#
loop_
_entity.id
_entity.type
_entity.pdbx_description
1 polymer ?
#
loop_
_entity_poly.entity_id
_entity_poly.type
_entity_poly.pdbx_seq_one_letter_code
_entity_poly.pdbx_strand_id
1 'polypeptide(L)' 'MRLTFSNHAKDRMCERNISEGDVRFALSHHVERKATEKGSIRYRGPGLRGDMLKVWVESERGSAKKIKSVTWDGR' A
#
# COMPACT_ATOMS: atom_id res chain seq x y z
N MET A 1 -12.35 -0.58 5.82
CA MET A 1 -11.67 -0.83 4.52
C MET A 1 -11.31 -2.29 4.41
N ARG A 2 -11.62 -2.95 3.29
CA ARG A 2 -11.26 -4.35 3.03
C ARG A 2 -10.04 -4.38 2.11
N LEU A 3 -8.97 -5.06 2.54
CA LEU A 3 -7.74 -5.19 1.76
C LEU A 3 -7.60 -6.62 1.23
N THR A 4 -7.25 -6.75 -0.04
CA THR A 4 -6.78 -8.02 -0.61
C THR A 4 -5.39 -7.80 -1.18
N PHE A 5 -4.52 -8.79 -1.02
CA PHE A 5 -3.12 -8.69 -1.42
C PHE A 5 -2.84 -9.70 -2.53
N SER A 6 -2.19 -9.24 -3.60
CA SER A 6 -1.57 -10.15 -4.57
C SER A 6 -0.48 -10.99 -3.88
N ASN A 7 -0.10 -12.13 -4.45
CA ASN A 7 1.03 -12.92 -3.93
C ASN A 7 2.30 -12.08 -3.89
N HIS A 8 2.58 -11.33 -4.96
CA HIS A 8 3.70 -10.39 -5.01
C HIS A 8 3.69 -9.37 -3.85
N ALA A 9 2.52 -8.82 -3.49
CA ALA A 9 2.42 -7.90 -2.36
C ALA A 9 2.72 -8.60 -1.03
N LYS A 10 2.21 -9.83 -0.83
CA LYS A 10 2.49 -10.62 0.38
C LYS A 10 3.97 -10.95 0.53
N ASP A 11 4.63 -11.31 -0.57
CA ASP A 11 6.07 -11.59 -0.58
C ASP A 11 6.85 -10.34 -0.15
N ARG A 12 6.55 -9.18 -0.76
CA ARG A 12 7.16 -7.90 -0.37
C ARG A 12 6.89 -7.53 1.08
N MET A 13 5.69 -7.80 1.57
CA MET A 13 5.34 -7.56 2.96
C MET A 13 6.20 -8.39 3.91
N CYS A 14 6.36 -9.68 3.60
CA CYS A 14 7.20 -10.59 4.36
C CYS A 14 8.68 -10.15 4.34
N GLU A 15 9.24 -9.94 3.15
CA GLU A 15 10.63 -9.52 2.94
C GLU A 15 11.00 -8.23 3.67
N ARG A 16 10.04 -7.28 3.76
CA ARG A 16 10.28 -5.92 4.26
C ARG A 16 9.67 -5.67 5.63
N ASN A 17 9.14 -6.72 6.26
CA ASN A 17 8.46 -6.65 7.56
C ASN A 17 7.35 -5.57 7.58
N ILE A 18 6.51 -5.54 6.54
CA ILE A 18 5.37 -4.64 6.42
C ILE A 18 4.11 -5.42 6.85
N SER A 19 3.41 -4.94 7.87
CA SER A 19 2.17 -5.58 8.32
C SER A 19 0.95 -5.08 7.51
N GLU A 20 -0.16 -5.83 7.55
CA GLU A 20 -1.44 -5.30 7.04
C GLU A 20 -1.85 -4.00 7.77
N GLY A 21 -1.49 -3.87 9.05
CA GLY A 21 -1.72 -2.67 9.84
C GLY A 21 -1.01 -1.45 9.26
N ASP A 22 0.25 -1.59 8.85
CA ASP A 22 1.00 -0.52 8.20
C ASP A 22 0.35 -0.07 6.89
N VAL A 23 -0.05 -1.04 6.05
CA VAL A 23 -0.72 -0.75 4.78
C VAL A 23 -2.04 -0.03 5.01
N ARG A 24 -2.84 -0.51 5.97
CA ARG A 24 -4.12 0.12 6.33
C ARG A 24 -3.91 1.54 6.87
N PHE A 25 -2.92 1.74 7.75
CA PHE A 25 -2.63 3.04 8.33
C PHE A 25 -2.17 4.03 7.26
N ALA A 26 -1.25 3.60 6.38
CA ALA A 26 -0.74 4.41 5.27
C ALA A 26 -1.83 4.80 4.28
N LEU A 27 -2.76 3.90 3.95
CA LEU A 27 -3.88 4.20 3.06
C LEU A 27 -4.87 5.19 3.70
N SER A 28 -5.12 5.10 5.01
CA SER A 28 -6.02 6.01 5.72
C SER A 28 -5.42 7.39 5.97
N HIS A 29 -4.11 7.49 6.14
CA HIS A 29 -3.38 8.73 6.47
C HIS A 29 -2.42 9.15 5.36
N HIS A 30 -2.73 8.81 4.10
CA HIS A 30 -1.85 9.13 2.99
C HIS A 30 -1.70 10.64 2.79
N VAL A 31 -0.49 11.06 2.48
CA VAL A 31 -0.15 12.44 2.12
C VAL A 31 -0.08 12.62 0.61
N GLU A 32 0.05 11.53 -0.15
CA GLU A 32 0.07 11.55 -1.61
C GLU A 32 -0.78 10.42 -2.18
N ARG A 33 -1.54 10.74 -3.23
CA ARG A 33 -2.25 9.78 -4.08
C ARG A 33 -1.98 10.13 -5.55
N LYS A 34 -1.29 9.24 -6.27
CA LYS A 34 -0.88 9.46 -7.66
C LYS A 34 -1.29 8.30 -8.55
N ALA A 35 -2.02 8.57 -9.62
CA ALA A 35 -2.26 7.59 -10.67
C ALA A 35 -0.95 7.31 -11.44
N THR A 36 -0.72 6.05 -11.75
CA THR A 36 0.43 5.57 -12.54
C THR A 36 -0.02 5.24 -13.96
N GLU A 37 0.88 5.33 -14.93
CA GLU A 37 0.59 5.04 -16.35
C GLU A 37 0.05 3.63 -16.58
N LYS A 38 0.39 2.67 -15.70
CA LYS A 38 -0.07 1.27 -15.77
C LYS A 38 -1.43 1.02 -15.11
N GLY A 39 -2.25 2.06 -14.93
CA GLY A 39 -3.61 1.95 -14.39
C GLY A 39 -3.69 1.62 -12.89
N SER A 40 -2.57 1.71 -12.16
CA SER A 40 -2.55 1.55 -10.70
C SER A 40 -2.49 2.90 -10.00
N ILE A 41 -2.94 2.97 -8.76
CA ILE A 41 -2.84 4.16 -7.92
C ILE A 41 -1.78 3.92 -6.86
N ARG A 42 -0.78 4.80 -6.79
CA ARG A 42 0.21 4.80 -5.71
C ARG A 42 -0.24 5.74 -4.62
N TYR A 43 -0.41 5.20 -3.42
CA TYR A 43 -0.54 5.96 -2.19
C TYR A 43 0.82 6.07 -1.51
N ARG A 44 1.05 7.19 -0.84
CA ARG A 44 2.19 7.37 0.06
C ARG A 44 1.66 7.89 1.39
N GLY A 45 1.88 7.14 2.47
CA GLY A 45 1.41 7.48 3.81
C GLY A 45 2.31 6.87 4.88
N PRO A 46 2.23 7.33 6.14
CA PRO A 46 3.00 6.74 7.22
C PRO A 46 2.50 5.32 7.52
N GLY A 47 3.39 4.41 7.88
CA GLY A 47 3.07 3.15 8.55
C GLY A 47 2.81 3.36 10.04
N LEU A 48 2.58 2.28 10.80
CA LEU A 48 2.31 2.36 12.24
C LEU A 48 3.48 2.91 13.04
N ARG A 49 4.71 2.79 12.53
CA ARG A 49 5.95 3.27 13.16
C ARG A 49 6.38 4.66 12.70
N GLY A 50 5.58 5.32 11.85
CA GLY A 50 5.89 6.65 11.30
C GLY A 50 6.74 6.64 10.03
N ASP A 51 7.38 5.52 9.69
CA ASP A 51 8.09 5.37 8.41
C ASP A 51 7.14 5.52 7.23
N MET A 52 7.56 6.22 6.18
CA MET A 52 6.73 6.43 5.00
C MET A 52 6.64 5.15 4.17
N LEU A 53 5.43 4.79 3.75
CA LEU A 53 5.11 3.58 2.99
C LEU A 53 4.46 3.97 1.66
N LYS A 54 4.97 3.40 0.56
CA LYS A 54 4.33 3.45 -0.75
C LYS A 54 3.50 2.18 -0.96
N VAL A 55 2.24 2.37 -1.30
CA VAL A 55 1.27 1.29 -1.53
C VAL A 55 0.71 1.42 -2.94
N TRP A 56 0.91 0.40 -3.78
CA TRP A 56 0.32 0.35 -5.12
C TRP A 56 -0.97 -0.44 -5.10
N VAL A 57 -2.05 0.22 -5.49
CA VAL A 57 -3.41 -0.32 -5.55
C VAL A 57 -3.79 -0.54 -7.00
N GLU A 58 -4.10 -1.79 -7.36
CA GLU A 58 -4.50 -2.17 -8.72
C GLU A 58 -5.96 -1.85 -9.00
N SER A 59 -6.83 -1.97 -8.00
CA SER A 59 -8.24 -1.65 -8.14
C SER A 59 -8.85 -1.18 -6.82
N GLU A 60 -9.79 -0.25 -6.94
CA GLU A 60 -10.59 0.29 -5.84
C GLU A 60 -12.06 0.12 -6.20
N ARG A 61 -12.82 -0.63 -5.40
CA ARG A 61 -14.27 -0.80 -5.56
C ARG A 61 -14.95 -0.49 -4.24
N GLY A 62 -15.57 0.69 -4.15
CA GLY A 62 -16.09 1.21 -2.89
C GLY A 62 -15.00 1.26 -1.82
N SER A 63 -15.21 0.55 -0.70
CA SER A 63 -14.24 0.48 0.41
C SER A 63 -13.23 -0.68 0.30
N ALA A 64 -13.29 -1.46 -0.77
CA ALA A 64 -12.37 -2.56 -1.04
C ALA A 64 -11.21 -2.11 -1.95
N LYS A 65 -9.98 -2.49 -1.59
CA LYS A 65 -8.77 -2.17 -2.36
C LYS A 65 -7.95 -3.43 -2.59
N LYS A 66 -7.50 -3.66 -3.82
CA LYS A 66 -6.58 -4.74 -4.18
C LYS A 66 -5.15 -4.22 -4.26
N ILE A 67 -4.32 -4.65 -3.33
CA ILE A 67 -2.92 -4.23 -3.19
C ILE A 67 -2.06 -5.07 -4.12
N LYS A 68 -1.35 -4.38 -5.02
CA LYS A 68 -0.45 -4.97 -6.01
C LYS A 68 0.96 -5.12 -5.49
N SER A 69 1.45 -4.12 -4.76
CA SER A 69 2.82 -4.08 -4.23
C SER A 69 2.92 -3.05 -3.10
N VAL A 70 3.96 -3.16 -2.29
CA VAL A 70 4.27 -2.25 -1.17
C VAL A 70 5.79 -2.07 -1.04
N THR A 71 6.25 -0.89 -0.63
CA THR A 71 7.66 -0.66 -0.25
C THR A 71 7.79 0.51 0.72
N TRP A 72 8.69 0.41 1.70
CA TRP A 72 9.07 1.56 2.51
C TRP A 72 9.73 2.62 1.62
N ASP A 73 9.42 3.88 1.86
CA ASP A 73 10.02 4.98 1.13
C ASP A 73 11.47 5.20 1.58
N GLY A 74 12.43 4.97 0.68
CA GLY A 74 13.86 4.96 0.99
C GLY A 74 14.50 3.57 1.03
N ARG A 75 13.73 2.50 0.76
CA ARG A 75 14.22 1.12 0.55
C ARG A 75 13.64 0.52 -0.73
#